data_AF-A0A929IY40-F1
#
_entry.id   AF-A0A929IY40-F1
#
_cell.length_a   1.000
_cell.length_b   1.000
_cell.length_c   1.000
_cell.angle_alpha   90.00
_cell.angle_beta   90.00
_cell.angle_gamma   90.00
#
_symmetry.space_group_name_H-M   'P 1'
#
loop_
_entity.id
_entity.type
_entity.pdbx_description
1 polymer ?
#
loop_
_entity_poly.entity_id
_entity_poly.type
_entity_poly.pdbx_seq_one_letter_code
_entity_poly.pdbx_strand_id
1 'polypeptide(L)' 'MSSNTDFFKQRRGGILLHPTSLPGSPGNGDLGQDAYRFIDFLADCDISIWQMLPLGPPHEDLSPYQCQSVHAANPLL' A
#
# COMPACT_ATOMS: atom_id res chain seq x y z
N MET A 1 -0.21 -6.80 -31.97
CA MET A 1 0.48 -5.77 -31.16
C MET A 1 -0.58 -4.84 -30.60
N SER A 2 -0.90 -4.94 -29.30
CA SER A 2 -1.89 -4.03 -28.71
C SER A 2 -1.30 -2.62 -28.70
N SER A 3 -2.05 -1.64 -29.21
CA SER A 3 -1.62 -0.24 -29.29
C SER A 3 -1.38 0.31 -27.87
N ASN A 4 -0.25 0.98 -27.66
CA ASN A 4 0.21 1.54 -26.38
C ASN A 4 -0.79 2.53 -25.70
N THR A 5 -1.89 2.87 -26.39
CA THR A 5 -3.00 3.72 -25.92
C THR A 5 -4.07 2.99 -25.10
N ASP A 6 -4.04 1.65 -25.01
CA ASP A 6 -5.06 0.89 -24.29
C ASP A 6 -5.06 1.16 -22.78
N PHE A 7 -3.88 1.47 -22.22
CA PHE A 7 -3.69 1.75 -20.79
C PHE A 7 -4.57 2.90 -20.27
N PHE A 8 -4.82 3.92 -21.09
CA PHE A 8 -5.62 5.08 -20.71
C PHE A 8 -7.11 4.95 -21.04
N LYS A 9 -7.56 3.82 -21.61
CA LYS A 9 -8.99 3.65 -21.97
C LYS A 9 -9.88 3.33 -20.78
N GLN A 10 -9.33 2.77 -19.70
CA GLN A 10 -10.11 2.42 -18.52
C GLN A 10 -9.93 3.47 -17.42
N ARG A 11 -11.01 4.16 -17.06
CA ARG A 11 -11.02 5.05 -15.88
C ARG A 11 -11.01 4.20 -14.61
N ARG A 12 -10.17 4.56 -13.65
CA ARG A 12 -10.05 3.88 -12.35
C ARG A 12 -9.86 4.90 -11.24
N GLY A 13 -10.39 4.61 -10.05
CA GLY A 13 -10.13 5.34 -8.81
C GLY A 13 -9.17 4.58 -7.90
N GLY A 14 -8.53 5.30 -6.99
CA GLY A 14 -7.58 4.71 -6.04
C GLY A 14 -7.53 5.44 -4.70
N ILE A 15 -7.03 4.74 -3.69
CA ILE A 15 -6.72 5.31 -2.36
C ILE A 15 -5.23 5.18 -2.09
N LEU A 16 -4.65 6.26 -1.56
CA LEU A 16 -3.31 6.27 -0.96
C LEU A 16 -3.43 6.00 0.54
N LEU A 17 -2.89 4.88 1.00
CA LEU A 17 -2.85 4.52 2.41
C LEU A 17 -1.64 3.62 2.65
N HIS A 18 -0.77 3.93 3.61
CA HIS A 18 0.33 3.04 3.96
C HIS A 18 -0.15 1.94 4.93
N PRO A 19 0.36 0.68 4.87
CA PRO A 19 -0.08 -0.38 5.78
C PRO A 19 0.04 -0.03 7.26
N THR A 20 1.06 0.75 7.65
CA THR A 20 1.23 1.21 9.05
C THR A 20 0.06 2.07 9.55
N SER A 21 -0.73 2.67 8.65
CA SER A 21 -1.92 3.47 8.98
C SER A 21 -3.20 2.65 9.09
N LEU A 22 -3.17 1.36 8.78
CA LEU A 22 -4.28 0.46 9.07
C LEU A 22 -4.46 0.32 10.59
N PRO A 23 -5.65 -0.09 11.05
CA PRO A 23 -5.82 -0.55 12.42
C PRO A 23 -4.82 -1.68 12.72
N GLY A 24 -4.30 -1.70 13.94
CA GLY A 24 -3.35 -2.72 14.38
C GLY A 24 -3.01 -2.53 15.85
N SER A 25 -2.53 -3.59 16.51
CA SER A 25 -2.14 -3.56 17.93
C SER A 25 -0.63 -3.80 18.03
N PRO A 26 0.15 -2.94 18.73
CA PRO A 26 -0.26 -1.85 19.64
C PRO A 26 -0.33 -0.45 18.98
N GLY A 27 -0.92 -0.31 17.79
CA GLY A 27 -1.06 0.98 17.10
C GLY A 27 -0.26 1.12 15.80
N ASN A 28 0.34 0.03 15.32
CA ASN A 28 0.93 -0.06 13.99
C ASN A 28 0.14 -1.10 13.18
N GLY A 29 -0.37 -0.70 12.02
CA GLY A 29 -0.97 -1.63 11.06
C GLY A 29 0.08 -2.50 10.37
N ASP A 30 -0.37 -3.64 9.85
CA ASP A 30 0.44 -4.66 9.18
C ASP A 30 -0.27 -5.18 7.92
N LEU A 31 0.33 -6.15 7.24
CA LEU A 31 -0.25 -6.87 6.11
C LEU A 31 -1.09 -8.08 6.57
N GLY A 32 -1.75 -7.97 7.72
CA GLY A 32 -2.63 -8.97 8.30
C GLY A 32 -4.12 -8.76 7.97
N GLN A 33 -4.99 -9.11 8.93
CA GLN A 33 -6.43 -9.19 8.72
C GLN A 33 -7.09 -7.86 8.32
N ASP A 34 -6.59 -6.73 8.83
CA ASP A 34 -7.13 -5.41 8.50
C ASP A 34 -6.72 -4.95 7.09
N ALA A 35 -5.60 -5.44 6.55
CA ALA A 35 -5.25 -5.22 5.14
C ALA A 35 -6.21 -5.95 4.20
N TYR A 36 -6.61 -7.18 4.54
CA TYR A 36 -7.66 -7.90 3.79
C TYR A 36 -8.99 -7.16 3.84
N ARG A 37 -9.42 -6.72 5.03
CA ARG A 37 -10.65 -5.91 5.18
C ARG A 37 -10.60 -4.61 4.38
N PHE A 38 -9.44 -3.98 4.31
CA PHE A 38 -9.26 -2.79 3.48
C PHE A 38 -9.39 -3.11 1.99
N ILE A 39 -8.82 -4.21 1.51
CA ILE A 39 -8.98 -4.68 0.13
C ILE A 39 -10.45 -5.00 -0.18
N ASP A 40 -11.15 -5.69 0.73
CA ASP A 40 -12.58 -5.99 0.58
C ASP A 40 -13.40 -4.68 0.48
N PHE A 41 -13.09 -3.70 1.33
CA PHE A 41 -13.70 -2.36 1.25
C PHE A 41 -13.43 -1.65 -0.09
N LEU A 42 -12.20 -1.72 -0.61
CA LEU A 42 -11.88 -1.16 -1.93
C LEU A 42 -12.71 -1.83 -3.03
N ALA A 43 -12.81 -3.15 -2.99
CA ALA A 43 -13.59 -3.94 -3.94
C ALA A 43 -15.09 -3.59 -3.88
N ASP A 44 -15.67 -3.50 -2.68
CA ASP A 44 -17.07 -3.11 -2.46
C ASP A 44 -17.38 -1.69 -2.97
N CYS A 45 -16.36 -0.83 -3.03
CA CYS A 45 -16.47 0.57 -3.49
C CYS A 45 -16.08 0.77 -4.98
N ASP A 46 -15.82 -0.31 -5.74
CA ASP A 46 -15.26 -0.26 -7.09
C ASP A 46 -13.93 0.54 -7.20
N ILE A 47 -13.23 0.71 -6.07
CA ILE A 47 -11.88 1.29 -6.04
C ILE A 47 -10.89 0.19 -6.35
N SER A 48 -10.02 0.42 -7.32
CA SER A 48 -9.25 -0.66 -7.90
C SER A 48 -7.75 -0.39 -7.99
N ILE A 49 -7.31 0.65 -7.27
CA ILE A 49 -5.91 1.00 -7.07
C ILE A 49 -5.68 1.26 -5.58
N TRP A 50 -4.73 0.54 -4.98
CA TRP A 50 -4.17 0.87 -3.68
C TRP A 50 -2.73 1.34 -3.87
N GLN A 51 -2.47 2.61 -3.57
CA GLN A 51 -1.13 3.18 -3.57
C GLN A 51 -0.55 3.19 -2.16
N MET A 52 0.73 2.84 -2.03
CA MET A 52 1.47 2.82 -0.76
C MET A 52 2.76 3.64 -0.88
N LEU A 53 3.30 4.02 0.27
CA LEU A 53 4.69 4.50 0.42
C LEU A 53 5.68 3.31 0.31
N PRO A 54 7.01 3.53 0.24
CA PRO A 54 7.96 2.43 0.23
C PRO A 54 7.87 1.56 1.48
N LEU A 55 8.00 0.24 1.30
CA LEU A 55 7.79 -0.76 2.35
C LEU A 55 9.06 -1.17 3.09
N GLY A 56 10.19 -0.50 2.84
CA GLY A 56 11.47 -0.86 3.43
C GLY A 56 11.54 -0.53 4.93
N PRO A 57 12.49 -1.15 5.67
CA PRO A 57 12.71 -0.81 7.07
C PRO A 57 13.24 0.64 7.16
N PRO A 58 12.48 1.57 7.78
CA PRO A 58 12.91 2.95 7.90
C PRO A 58 14.05 3.09 8.91
N HIS A 59 14.75 4.23 8.87
CA HIS A 59 15.64 4.63 9.96
C HIS A 59 14.84 5.12 11.19
N GLU A 60 15.55 5.62 12.20
CA GLU A 60 14.98 6.11 13.47
C GLU A 60 14.01 7.29 13.30
N ASP A 61 14.11 8.04 12.20
CA ASP A 61 13.22 9.16 11.87
C ASP A 61 11.86 8.70 11.29
N LEU A 62 11.68 7.38 11.11
CA LEU A 62 10.48 6.72 10.60
C LEU A 62 10.09 7.14 9.18
N SER A 63 11.01 7.75 8.41
CA SER A 63 10.74 8.12 7.02
C SER A 63 10.79 6.89 6.12
N PRO A 64 9.69 6.53 5.41
CA PRO A 64 9.71 5.39 4.48
C PRO A 64 10.56 5.67 3.24
N TYR A 65 11.01 6.90 3.02
CA TYR A 65 11.92 7.25 1.94
C TYR A 65 13.39 7.13 2.31
N GLN A 66 13.69 6.92 3.60
CA GLN A 66 15.03 6.66 4.09
C GLN A 66 15.06 5.24 4.67
N CYS A 67 15.39 4.26 3.82
CA CYS A 67 15.38 2.86 4.18
C CYS A 67 16.80 2.28 4.32
N GLN A 68 16.97 1.34 5.24
CA GLN A 68 18.24 0.61 5.40
C GLN A 68 18.57 -0.30 4.19
N SER A 69 17.57 -0.63 3.38
CA SER A 69 17.69 -1.44 2.18
C SER A 69 16.63 -1.06 1.15
N VAL A 70 17.00 -1.08 -0.14
CA VAL A 70 16.07 -0.84 -1.26
C VAL A 70 15.32 -2.12 -1.69
N HIS A 71 15.69 -3.28 -1.14
CA HIS A 71 15.10 -4.58 -1.50
C HIS A 71 14.37 -5.27 -0.34
N ALA A 72 14.73 -4.98 0.92
CA ALA A 72 14.09 -5.60 2.07
C ALA A 72 12.77 -4.91 2.42
N ALA A 73 11.83 -5.67 2.99
CA ALA A 73 10.61 -5.14 3.59
C ALA A 73 10.81 -4.88 5.10
N ASN A 74 10.03 -3.96 5.66
CA ASN A 74 9.98 -3.71 7.09
C ASN A 74 9.39 -4.94 7.81
N PRO A 75 10.11 -5.58 8.74
CA PRO A 75 9.63 -6.78 9.44
C PRO A 75 8.48 -6.52 10.42
N LEU A 76 8.11 -5.26 10.66
CA LEU A 76 6.95 -4.87 11.47
C LEU A 76 5.65 -4.80 10.66
N LEU A 77 5.71 -5.05 9.35
CA LEU A 77 4.57 -5.13 8.44
C LEU A 77 4.12 -6.58 8.22
#